data_AF-A0AAD4CX35-F1
#
_entry.id   AF-A0AAD4CX35-F1
#
_cell.length_a   1.000
_cell.length_b   1.000
_cell.length_c   1.000
_cell.angle_alpha   90.00
_cell.angle_beta   90.00
_cell.angle_gamma   90.00
#
_symmetry.space_group_name_H-M   'P 1'
#
loop_
_entity.id
_entity.type
_entity.pdbx_description
1 polymer ?
#
loop_
_entity_poly.entity_id
_entity_poly.type
_entity_poly.pdbx_seq_one_letter_code
_entity_poly.pdbx_strand_id
1 'polypeptide(L)'
;MTERHYLNVAPTIGFMCISIGFIVPSRGLPQECYNDITPNDISNDAISALTGVVLYFGAWIVIISAFFRSLALHLAVCWEVKLTHIYQYISLVVIFVGSSILVAIVMSVSGMQYTFGRITYIVPNYDRGTFWGPLLGISAASLILQFVTIGYCSTLVLRPWYNYQMLRWWGFTPSPDTERATGVQRTALRIRKIMKLQWRNSLITVVILVYVCFLAGVFMQLRQFHQYPEADRVAWFQCLESSNGNKAKCLSLALPLGPTEPQLIAVLVLLVLSGTLAIAFFYRASMLRAWICLVKGQPYPVNRMSFSQSQSRSRSGRRGDVSDFTHSSGQFSQFDSYSMTKG
;
A
#
# COMPACT_ATOMS: atom_id res chain seq x y z
N MET A 1 -3.94 12.31 -16.73
CA MET A 1 -3.26 12.41 -15.41
C MET A 1 -3.91 11.50 -14.35
N THR A 2 -4.97 10.75 -14.71
CA THR A 2 -5.80 9.91 -13.84
C THR A 2 -5.22 8.50 -13.58
N GLU A 3 -4.52 7.91 -14.55
CA GLU A 3 -4.08 6.51 -14.46
C GLU A 3 -3.04 6.19 -13.37
N ARG A 4 -2.20 7.13 -12.97
CA ARG A 4 -1.13 6.85 -11.98
C ARG A 4 -1.50 7.24 -10.57
N HIS A 5 -2.60 7.99 -10.41
CA HIS A 5 -2.98 8.50 -9.11
C HIS A 5 -3.69 7.43 -8.28
N TYR A 6 -4.51 6.58 -8.91
CA TYR A 6 -5.33 5.60 -8.20
C TYR A 6 -4.50 4.50 -7.51
N LEU A 7 -3.42 4.01 -8.13
CA LEU A 7 -2.51 3.00 -7.57
C LEU A 7 -1.80 3.44 -6.28
N ASN A 8 -1.74 4.74 -6.01
CA ASN A 8 -1.20 5.26 -4.76
C ASN A 8 -2.31 5.55 -3.75
N VAL A 9 -3.54 5.83 -4.20
CA VAL A 9 -4.66 6.24 -3.33
C VAL A 9 -5.22 5.04 -2.56
N ALA A 10 -5.39 3.88 -3.21
CA ALA A 10 -5.90 2.68 -2.56
C ALA A 10 -5.09 2.25 -1.31
N PRO A 11 -3.75 2.07 -1.38
CA PRO A 11 -2.97 1.71 -0.18
C PRO A 11 -2.99 2.81 0.87
N THR A 12 -3.07 4.08 0.48
CA THR A 12 -3.25 5.21 1.40
C THR A 12 -4.54 5.10 2.21
N ILE A 13 -5.65 4.74 1.56
CA ILE A 13 -6.93 4.49 2.26
C ILE A 13 -6.78 3.34 3.26
N GLY A 14 -6.12 2.26 2.86
CA GLY A 14 -5.82 1.14 3.76
C GLY A 14 -5.03 1.56 5.00
N PHE A 15 -3.97 2.36 4.82
CA PHE A 15 -3.20 2.90 5.95
C PHE A 15 -4.04 3.79 6.88
N MET A 16 -4.91 4.64 6.31
CA MET A 16 -5.83 5.45 7.12
C MET A 16 -6.77 4.58 7.95
N CYS A 17 -7.35 3.52 7.36
CA CYS A 17 -8.17 2.56 8.09
C CYS A 17 -7.40 1.91 9.24
N ILE A 18 -6.19 1.42 9.00
CA ILE A 18 -5.34 0.83 10.05
C ILE A 18 -5.09 1.84 11.17
N SER A 19 -4.73 3.08 10.84
CA SER A 19 -4.53 4.14 11.84
C SER A 19 -5.79 4.43 12.66
N ILE A 20 -6.96 4.48 12.02
CA ILE A 20 -8.25 4.63 12.72
C ILE A 20 -8.47 3.46 13.68
N GLY A 21 -8.18 2.23 13.25
CA GLY A 21 -8.27 1.04 14.09
C GLY A 21 -7.41 1.13 15.36
N PHE A 22 -6.23 1.72 15.30
CA PHE A 22 -5.41 1.95 16.50
C PHE A 22 -5.87 3.14 17.36
N ILE A 23 -6.50 4.15 16.75
CA ILE A 23 -6.96 5.36 17.47
C ILE A 23 -8.27 5.11 18.22
N VAL A 24 -9.21 4.35 17.66
CA VAL A 24 -10.51 4.08 18.29
C VAL A 24 -10.41 3.54 19.74
N PRO A 25 -9.61 2.49 20.04
CA PRO A 25 -9.50 1.95 21.39
C PRO A 25 -8.82 2.89 22.40
N SER A 26 -8.20 3.99 21.94
CA SER A 26 -7.60 5.00 22.81
C SER A 26 -8.62 5.97 23.41
N ARG A 27 -9.83 6.10 22.83
CA ARG A 27 -10.80 7.14 23.19
C ARG A 27 -11.82 6.77 24.28
N GLY A 28 -11.68 5.62 24.93
CA GLY A 28 -12.56 5.22 26.06
C GLY A 28 -11.96 4.08 26.88
N LEU A 29 -12.60 3.73 28.01
CA LEU A 29 -12.39 2.46 28.70
C LEU A 29 -13.35 1.43 28.10
N PRO A 30 -12.91 0.57 27.15
CA PRO A 30 -13.77 -0.53 26.70
C PRO A 30 -14.00 -1.49 27.86
N GLN A 31 -15.19 -2.11 27.94
CA GLN A 31 -15.41 -3.24 28.83
C GLN A 31 -14.71 -4.47 28.23
N GLU A 32 -13.45 -4.65 28.61
CA GLU A 32 -12.57 -5.72 28.12
C GLU A 32 -13.04 -7.12 28.56
N CYS A 33 -13.79 -7.19 29.68
CA CYS A 33 -14.27 -8.43 30.28
C CYS A 33 -15.81 -8.48 30.29
N TYR A 34 -16.37 -9.59 29.80
CA TYR A 34 -17.79 -9.89 29.93
C TYR A 34 -18.13 -10.39 31.34
N ASN A 35 -17.23 -11.17 31.95
CA ASN A 35 -17.27 -11.58 33.36
C ASN A 35 -15.84 -11.62 33.93
N ASP A 36 -15.66 -11.91 35.24
CA ASP A 36 -14.34 -11.89 35.90
C ASP A 36 -13.27 -12.81 35.28
N ILE A 37 -13.64 -13.70 34.35
CA ILE A 37 -12.76 -14.71 33.75
C ILE A 37 -12.75 -14.64 32.21
N THR A 38 -13.80 -14.12 31.56
CA THR A 38 -14.07 -14.25 30.11
C THR A 38 -14.01 -12.88 29.42
N PRO A 39 -13.14 -12.70 28.41
CA PRO A 39 -13.06 -11.47 27.64
C PRO A 39 -14.32 -11.26 26.80
N ASN A 40 -14.65 -10.00 26.51
CA ASN A 40 -15.80 -9.65 25.69
C ASN A 40 -15.54 -9.96 24.20
N ASP A 41 -16.61 -10.26 23.45
CA ASP A 41 -16.55 -10.61 22.03
C ASP A 41 -17.27 -9.60 21.13
N ILE A 42 -17.18 -9.80 19.81
CA ILE A 42 -17.87 -8.98 18.81
C ILE A 42 -19.40 -8.94 19.02
N SER A 43 -20.01 -10.00 19.54
CA SER A 43 -21.47 -10.07 19.67
C SER A 43 -22.00 -9.11 20.74
N ASN A 44 -21.19 -8.85 21.77
CA ASN A 44 -21.57 -8.02 22.90
C ASN A 44 -21.01 -6.59 22.88
N ASP A 45 -19.93 -6.30 22.14
CA ASP A 45 -19.41 -4.94 22.00
C ASP A 45 -19.15 -4.52 20.55
N ALA A 46 -19.91 -3.52 20.10
CA ALA A 46 -19.81 -2.94 18.78
C ALA A 46 -18.49 -2.17 18.56
N ILE A 47 -17.86 -1.64 19.61
CA ILE A 47 -16.58 -0.92 19.49
C ILE A 47 -15.46 -1.90 19.18
N SER A 48 -15.42 -3.06 19.85
CA SER A 48 -14.53 -4.18 19.53
C SER A 48 -14.66 -4.63 18.07
N ALA A 49 -15.92 -4.81 17.65
CA ALA A 49 -16.29 -5.28 16.32
C ALA A 49 -15.80 -4.31 15.24
N LEU A 50 -16.11 -3.03 15.41
CA LEU A 50 -15.74 -1.97 14.49
C LEU A 50 -14.22 -1.82 14.39
N THR A 51 -13.54 -1.86 15.52
CA THR A 51 -12.07 -1.71 15.59
C THR A 51 -11.38 -2.84 14.83
N GLY A 52 -11.77 -4.09 15.07
CA GLY A 52 -11.21 -5.24 14.38
C GLY A 52 -11.52 -5.23 12.88
N VAL A 53 -12.77 -4.99 12.48
CA VAL A 53 -13.16 -4.92 11.07
C VAL A 53 -12.38 -3.85 10.31
N VAL A 54 -12.27 -2.64 10.86
CA VAL A 54 -11.56 -1.52 10.22
C VAL A 54 -10.06 -1.82 10.10
N LEU A 55 -9.45 -2.44 11.11
CA LEU A 55 -8.04 -2.82 11.11
C LEU A 55 -7.75 -3.90 10.05
N TYR A 56 -8.51 -5.01 10.06
CA TYR A 56 -8.32 -6.11 9.12
C TYR A 56 -8.68 -5.72 7.69
N PHE A 57 -9.71 -4.91 7.50
CA PHE A 57 -10.07 -4.35 6.19
C PHE A 57 -8.94 -3.47 5.64
N GLY A 58 -8.37 -2.60 6.48
CA GLY A 58 -7.22 -1.79 6.11
C GLY A 58 -6.00 -2.63 5.73
N ALA A 59 -5.71 -3.68 6.49
CA ALA A 59 -4.61 -4.61 6.20
C ALA A 59 -4.79 -5.30 4.83
N TRP A 60 -5.98 -5.84 4.56
CA TRP A 60 -6.29 -6.47 3.27
C TRP A 60 -6.19 -5.49 2.10
N ILE A 61 -6.68 -4.25 2.25
CA ILE A 61 -6.54 -3.22 1.23
C ILE A 61 -5.07 -2.98 0.90
N VAL A 62 -4.20 -2.85 1.91
CA VAL A 62 -2.76 -2.60 1.70
C VAL A 62 -2.11 -3.76 0.94
N ILE A 63 -2.37 -5.01 1.34
CA ILE A 63 -1.76 -6.20 0.72
C ILE A 63 -2.23 -6.42 -0.72
N ILE A 64 -3.54 -6.35 -0.96
CA ILE A 64 -4.09 -6.51 -2.31
C ILE A 64 -3.64 -5.36 -3.20
N SER A 65 -3.58 -4.12 -2.68
CA SER A 65 -3.04 -2.97 -3.42
C SER A 65 -1.56 -3.14 -3.77
N ALA A 66 -0.75 -3.66 -2.85
CA ALA A 66 0.67 -3.95 -3.09
C ALA A 66 0.83 -4.99 -4.21
N PHE A 67 0.01 -6.04 -4.20
CA PHE A 67 0.00 -7.04 -5.26
C PHE A 67 -0.34 -6.45 -6.63
N PHE A 68 -1.45 -5.72 -6.76
CA PHE A 68 -1.82 -5.08 -8.03
C PHE A 68 -0.81 -4.04 -8.51
N ARG A 69 -0.12 -3.38 -7.58
CA ARG A 69 0.96 -2.44 -7.89
C ARG A 69 2.18 -3.16 -8.45
N SER A 70 2.58 -4.27 -7.82
CA SER A 70 3.68 -5.13 -8.28
C SER A 70 3.37 -5.70 -9.67
N LEU A 71 2.15 -6.23 -9.84
CA LEU A 71 1.65 -6.75 -11.11
C LEU A 71 1.60 -5.67 -12.21
N ALA A 72 1.09 -4.48 -11.91
CA ALA A 72 1.04 -3.37 -12.85
C ALA A 72 2.44 -2.98 -13.34
N LEU A 73 3.42 -2.95 -12.44
CA LEU A 73 4.80 -2.65 -12.79
C LEU A 73 5.40 -3.77 -13.65
N HIS A 74 5.16 -5.03 -13.28
CA HIS A 74 5.63 -6.19 -14.01
C HIS A 74 5.07 -6.21 -15.45
N LEU A 75 3.77 -6.03 -15.61
CA LEU A 75 3.11 -5.99 -16.93
C LEU A 75 3.59 -4.80 -17.78
N ALA A 76 3.76 -3.63 -17.18
CA ALA A 76 4.21 -2.44 -17.89
C ALA A 76 5.67 -2.52 -18.35
N VAL A 77 6.53 -3.22 -17.60
CA VAL A 77 7.97 -3.31 -17.88
C VAL A 77 8.32 -4.58 -18.65
N CYS A 78 7.93 -5.75 -18.15
CA CYS A 78 8.33 -7.03 -18.71
C CYS A 78 7.52 -7.41 -19.95
N TRP A 79 6.25 -7.01 -20.01
CA TRP A 79 5.36 -7.34 -21.13
C TRP A 79 5.03 -6.12 -22.01
N GLU A 80 5.52 -4.92 -21.65
CA GLU A 80 5.23 -3.66 -22.35
C GLU A 80 3.72 -3.41 -22.59
N VAL A 81 2.84 -3.98 -21.76
CA VAL A 81 1.37 -3.81 -21.88
C VAL A 81 1.00 -2.40 -21.46
N LYS A 82 0.21 -1.72 -22.29
CA LYS A 82 -0.44 -0.47 -21.89
C LYS A 82 -1.58 -0.81 -20.93
N LEU A 83 -1.45 -0.37 -19.67
CA LEU A 83 -2.54 -0.43 -18.71
C LEU A 83 -3.73 0.34 -19.28
N THR A 84 -4.86 -0.34 -19.40
CA THR A 84 -6.12 0.23 -19.88
C THR A 84 -7.02 0.53 -18.69
N HIS A 85 -8.01 1.41 -18.84
CA HIS A 85 -9.01 1.73 -17.81
C HIS A 85 -9.71 0.50 -17.21
N ILE A 86 -9.87 -0.58 -17.98
CA ILE A 86 -10.43 -1.86 -17.51
C ILE A 86 -9.61 -2.43 -16.35
N TYR A 87 -8.27 -2.45 -16.47
CA TYR A 87 -7.38 -2.92 -15.41
C TYR A 87 -7.55 -2.09 -14.12
N GLN A 88 -7.75 -0.78 -14.26
CA GLN A 88 -7.94 0.13 -13.12
C GLN A 88 -9.22 -0.20 -12.37
N TYR A 89 -10.33 -0.34 -13.09
CA TYR A 89 -11.62 -0.69 -12.50
C TYR A 89 -11.58 -2.05 -11.82
N ILE A 90 -11.07 -3.09 -12.51
CA ILE A 90 -10.94 -4.44 -11.94
C ILE A 90 -10.11 -4.42 -10.66
N SER A 91 -8.93 -3.79 -10.69
CA SER A 91 -8.07 -3.73 -9.51
C SER A 91 -8.75 -3.04 -8.33
N LEU A 92 -9.49 -1.95 -8.58
CA LEU A 92 -10.17 -1.20 -7.52
C LEU A 92 -11.33 -2.00 -6.92
N VAL A 93 -12.14 -2.64 -7.77
CA VAL A 93 -13.22 -3.53 -7.33
C VAL A 93 -12.65 -4.67 -6.48
N VAL A 94 -11.59 -5.34 -6.95
CA VAL A 94 -10.98 -6.45 -6.21
C VAL A 94 -10.34 -5.97 -4.90
N ILE A 95 -9.72 -4.79 -4.87
CA ILE A 95 -9.15 -4.23 -3.63
C ILE A 95 -10.23 -3.99 -2.59
N PHE A 96 -11.32 -3.29 -2.91
CA PHE A 96 -12.33 -2.94 -1.92
C PHE A 96 -13.30 -4.10 -1.63
N VAL A 97 -13.89 -4.68 -2.67
CA VAL A 97 -14.87 -5.76 -2.54
C VAL A 97 -14.19 -7.04 -2.08
N GLY A 98 -13.01 -7.37 -2.63
CA GLY A 98 -12.24 -8.54 -2.19
C GLY A 98 -11.80 -8.43 -0.73
N SER A 99 -11.34 -7.26 -0.29
CA SER A 99 -11.00 -7.04 1.14
C SER A 99 -12.23 -7.19 2.04
N SER A 100 -13.39 -6.65 1.62
CA SER A 100 -14.63 -6.76 2.39
C SER A 100 -15.09 -8.22 2.53
N ILE A 101 -15.02 -9.01 1.45
CA ILE A 101 -15.38 -10.43 1.46
C ILE A 101 -14.41 -11.21 2.37
N LEU A 102 -13.10 -10.99 2.26
CA LEU A 102 -12.11 -11.68 3.08
C LEU A 102 -12.29 -11.38 4.56
N VAL A 103 -12.58 -10.12 4.92
CA VAL A 103 -12.94 -9.77 6.29
C VAL A 103 -14.21 -10.48 6.72
N ALA A 104 -15.28 -10.46 5.92
CA ALA A 104 -16.54 -11.14 6.25
C ALA A 104 -16.35 -12.65 6.50
N ILE A 105 -15.50 -13.32 5.71
CA ILE A 105 -15.14 -14.74 5.91
C ILE A 105 -14.41 -14.92 7.25
N VAL A 106 -13.39 -14.10 7.52
CA VAL A 106 -12.63 -14.16 8.78
C VAL A 106 -13.54 -13.95 9.99
N MET A 107 -14.46 -12.98 9.90
CA MET A 107 -15.45 -12.71 10.93
C MET A 107 -16.40 -13.89 11.17
N SER A 108 -16.87 -14.52 10.10
CA SER A 108 -17.84 -15.62 10.18
C SER A 108 -17.22 -16.92 10.71
N VAL A 109 -15.93 -17.17 10.42
CA VAL A 109 -15.26 -18.42 10.76
C VAL A 109 -14.51 -18.33 12.09
N SER A 110 -13.81 -17.21 12.34
CA SER A 110 -12.81 -17.15 13.42
C SER A 110 -13.26 -16.34 14.63
N GLY A 111 -14.23 -15.41 14.47
CA GLY A 111 -14.62 -14.50 15.54
C GLY A 111 -13.49 -13.57 16.01
N MET A 112 -13.81 -12.60 16.86
CA MET A 112 -12.84 -11.65 17.41
C MET A 112 -13.02 -11.52 18.93
N GLN A 113 -11.90 -11.48 19.66
CA GLN A 113 -11.88 -11.36 21.11
C GLN A 113 -10.75 -10.39 21.56
N TYR A 114 -10.95 -9.72 22.70
CA TYR A 114 -9.87 -8.94 23.32
C TYR A 114 -8.73 -9.86 23.80
N THR A 115 -7.52 -9.65 23.28
CA THR A 115 -6.34 -10.48 23.62
C THR A 115 -5.17 -9.67 24.19
N PHE A 116 -5.03 -8.40 23.80
CA PHE A 116 -3.94 -7.51 24.25
C PHE A 116 -4.50 -6.23 24.87
N GLY A 117 -5.23 -6.36 25.97
CA GLY A 117 -5.96 -5.25 26.61
C GLY A 117 -7.04 -4.70 25.68
N ARG A 118 -6.86 -3.48 25.16
CA ARG A 118 -7.86 -2.75 24.38
C ARG A 118 -7.94 -3.10 22.90
N ILE A 119 -7.08 -3.98 22.39
CA ILE A 119 -7.05 -4.36 20.97
C ILE A 119 -7.72 -5.71 20.77
N THR A 120 -8.73 -5.73 19.92
CA THR A 120 -9.46 -6.94 19.51
C THR A 120 -8.68 -7.71 18.45
N TYR A 121 -8.53 -9.02 18.64
CA TYR A 121 -7.75 -9.89 17.76
C TYR A 121 -8.53 -11.17 17.42
N ILE A 122 -8.19 -11.80 16.29
CA ILE A 122 -8.82 -13.05 15.85
C ILE A 122 -8.42 -14.21 16.78
N VAL A 123 -9.35 -15.12 17.06
CA VAL A 123 -9.09 -16.28 17.90
C VAL A 123 -8.01 -17.19 17.28
N PRO A 124 -6.91 -17.54 17.98
CA PRO A 124 -5.74 -18.25 17.42
C PRO A 124 -5.95 -19.70 16.92
N ASN A 125 -7.19 -20.22 16.92
CA ASN A 125 -7.45 -21.61 16.52
C ASN A 125 -7.58 -21.75 15.00
N TYR A 126 -8.31 -20.82 14.37
CA TYR A 126 -8.60 -20.85 12.93
C TYR A 126 -7.90 -19.72 12.15
N ASP A 127 -7.34 -18.74 12.85
CA ASP A 127 -6.68 -17.54 12.28
C ASP A 127 -5.53 -17.86 11.30
N ARG A 128 -4.76 -18.92 11.58
CA ARG A 128 -3.62 -19.36 10.77
C ARG A 128 -4.03 -19.68 9.35
N GLY A 129 -5.15 -20.39 9.19
CA GLY A 129 -5.66 -20.82 7.89
C GLY A 129 -6.52 -19.77 7.19
N THR A 130 -7.29 -18.98 7.94
CA THR A 130 -8.30 -18.06 7.38
C THR A 130 -7.74 -16.67 7.08
N PHE A 131 -6.84 -16.16 7.92
CA PHE A 131 -6.32 -14.81 7.81
C PHE A 131 -4.83 -14.81 7.44
N TRP A 132 -3.98 -15.41 8.26
CA TRP A 132 -2.53 -15.30 8.13
C TRP A 132 -1.95 -16.06 6.92
N GLY A 133 -2.47 -17.25 6.62
CA GLY A 133 -2.04 -18.05 5.48
C GLY A 133 -2.26 -17.35 4.14
N PRO A 134 -3.49 -16.96 3.78
CA PRO A 134 -3.76 -16.24 2.54
C PRO A 134 -3.03 -14.89 2.45
N LEU A 135 -2.91 -14.18 3.58
CA LEU A 135 -2.19 -12.92 3.67
C LEU A 135 -0.69 -13.09 3.36
N LEU A 136 -0.06 -14.12 3.92
CA LEU A 136 1.35 -14.44 3.66
C LEU A 136 1.56 -14.91 2.22
N GLY A 137 0.62 -15.70 1.67
CA GLY A 137 0.66 -16.16 0.28
C GLY A 137 0.65 -15.00 -0.72
N ILE A 138 -0.30 -14.07 -0.59
CA ILE A 138 -0.39 -12.88 -1.47
C ILE A 138 0.82 -11.97 -1.28
N SER A 139 1.29 -11.80 -0.03
CA SER A 139 2.46 -10.97 0.27
C SER A 139 3.73 -11.53 -0.37
N ALA A 140 3.96 -12.85 -0.25
CA ALA A 140 5.09 -13.53 -0.86
C ALA A 140 5.04 -13.46 -2.39
N ALA A 141 3.88 -13.71 -3.00
CA ALA A 141 3.70 -13.57 -4.45
C ALA A 141 4.00 -12.15 -4.93
N SER A 142 3.52 -11.14 -4.20
CA SER A 142 3.79 -9.73 -4.49
C SER A 142 5.28 -9.40 -4.39
N LEU A 143 5.97 -9.91 -3.36
CA LEU A 143 7.42 -9.74 -3.19
C LEU A 143 8.21 -10.35 -4.33
N ILE A 144 7.89 -11.59 -4.72
CA ILE A 144 8.56 -12.29 -5.82
C ILE A 144 8.42 -11.48 -7.11
N LEU A 145 7.20 -11.03 -7.46
CA LEU A 145 6.96 -10.18 -8.61
C LEU A 145 7.77 -8.88 -8.56
N GLN A 146 7.91 -8.28 -7.37
CA GLN A 146 8.66 -7.04 -7.17
C GLN A 146 10.16 -7.27 -7.39
N PHE A 147 10.73 -8.34 -6.83
CA PHE A 147 12.14 -8.70 -7.00
C PHE A 147 12.47 -9.05 -8.45
N VAL A 148 11.62 -9.85 -9.11
CA VAL A 148 11.79 -10.19 -10.54
C VAL A 148 11.78 -8.91 -11.38
N THR A 149 10.85 -8.01 -11.12
CA THR A 149 10.73 -6.75 -11.87
C THR A 149 11.92 -5.82 -11.65
N ILE A 150 12.39 -5.68 -10.41
CA ILE A 150 13.58 -4.87 -10.08
C ILE A 150 14.84 -5.50 -10.69
N GLY A 151 14.98 -6.83 -10.61
CA GLY A 151 16.10 -7.56 -11.21
C GLY A 151 16.16 -7.36 -12.72
N TYR A 152 15.02 -7.54 -13.41
CA TYR A 152 14.90 -7.30 -14.84
C TYR A 152 15.23 -5.84 -15.21
N CYS A 153 14.67 -4.86 -14.49
CA CYS A 153 15.00 -3.45 -14.67
C CYS A 153 16.50 -3.18 -14.52
N SER A 154 17.13 -3.77 -13.49
CA SER A 154 18.54 -3.58 -13.17
C SER A 154 19.42 -4.13 -14.29
N THR A 155 19.14 -5.35 -14.77
CA THR A 155 19.90 -5.95 -15.89
C THR A 155 19.78 -5.15 -17.17
N LEU A 156 18.57 -4.68 -17.53
CA LEU A 156 18.36 -3.84 -18.72
C LEU A 156 19.04 -2.48 -18.64
N VAL A 157 19.10 -1.88 -17.44
CA VAL A 157 19.73 -0.57 -17.23
C VAL A 157 21.26 -0.64 -17.19
N LEU A 158 21.80 -1.72 -16.61
CA LEU A 158 23.24 -1.94 -16.44
C LEU A 158 23.89 -2.45 -17.73
N ARG A 159 23.24 -3.30 -18.53
CA ARG A 159 23.80 -3.85 -19.78
C ARG A 159 24.37 -2.77 -20.73
N PRO A 160 23.63 -1.69 -21.08
CA PRO A 160 24.16 -0.65 -21.97
C PRO A 160 25.31 0.15 -21.34
N TRP A 161 25.29 0.35 -20.02
CA TRP A 161 26.34 1.08 -19.32
C TRP A 161 27.62 0.26 -19.23
N TYR A 162 27.51 -1.00 -18.83
CA TYR A 162 28.64 -1.94 -18.78
C TYR A 162 29.27 -2.14 -20.15
N ASN A 163 28.46 -2.35 -21.20
CA ASN A 163 28.95 -2.48 -22.56
C ASN A 163 29.65 -1.20 -23.04
N TYR A 164 29.07 -0.02 -22.81
CA TYR A 164 29.71 1.26 -23.17
C TYR A 164 31.03 1.46 -22.43
N GLN A 165 31.08 1.16 -21.14
CA GLN A 165 32.27 1.35 -20.32
C GLN A 165 33.37 0.34 -20.66
N MET A 166 32.99 -0.90 -20.97
CA MET A 166 33.89 -1.93 -21.48
C MET A 166 34.48 -1.48 -22.83
N LEU A 167 33.66 -1.13 -23.84
CA LEU A 167 34.15 -0.65 -25.14
C LEU A 167 35.07 0.58 -25.00
N ARG A 168 34.75 1.50 -24.09
CA ARG A 168 35.60 2.66 -23.77
C ARG A 168 36.96 2.26 -23.17
N TRP A 169 37.01 1.22 -22.34
CA TRP A 169 38.26 0.71 -21.76
C TRP A 169 39.16 0.06 -22.82
N TRP A 170 38.58 -0.57 -23.85
CA TRP A 170 39.30 -1.13 -25.00
C TRP A 170 39.62 -0.11 -26.11
N GLY A 171 39.41 1.19 -25.88
CA GLY A 171 39.73 2.25 -26.84
C GLY A 171 38.80 2.31 -28.06
N PHE A 172 37.67 1.59 -28.05
CA PHE A 172 36.73 1.56 -29.17
C PHE A 172 35.77 2.75 -29.09
N THR A 173 35.80 3.64 -30.07
CA THR A 173 34.78 4.69 -30.24
C THR A 173 33.53 4.06 -30.88
N PRO A 174 32.33 4.22 -30.29
CA PRO A 174 31.14 3.55 -30.81
C PRO A 174 30.77 4.09 -32.21
N SER A 175 30.81 3.22 -33.22
CA SER A 175 30.27 3.47 -34.57
C SER A 175 28.75 3.68 -34.50
N PRO A 176 28.19 4.64 -35.26
CA PRO A 176 26.75 4.91 -35.33
C PRO A 176 26.06 3.90 -36.27
N ASP A 177 26.18 2.59 -36.03
CA ASP A 177 25.35 1.59 -36.70
C ASP A 177 23.98 1.54 -35.98
N THR A 178 23.17 2.50 -36.40
CA THR A 178 22.11 3.17 -35.63
C THR A 178 20.73 2.62 -35.98
N GLU A 179 20.47 1.34 -35.73
CA GLU A 179 19.08 0.83 -35.79
C GLU A 179 18.73 -0.04 -34.59
N ARG A 180 19.51 -1.10 -34.30
CA ARG A 180 19.29 -1.97 -33.12
C ARG A 180 19.62 -1.31 -31.78
N ALA A 181 20.64 -0.45 -31.76
CA ALA A 181 21.01 0.32 -30.57
C ALA A 181 19.91 1.32 -30.16
N THR A 182 19.17 1.86 -31.13
CA THR A 182 18.14 2.87 -30.84
C THR A 182 16.94 2.28 -30.10
N GLY A 183 16.50 1.07 -30.44
CA GLY A 183 15.38 0.40 -29.78
C GLY A 183 15.67 0.10 -28.31
N VAL A 184 16.77 -0.60 -28.03
CA VAL A 184 17.18 -0.98 -26.67
C VAL A 184 17.50 0.25 -25.81
N GLN A 185 18.18 1.27 -26.37
CA GLN A 185 18.46 2.50 -25.64
C GLN A 185 17.19 3.32 -25.37
N ARG A 186 16.25 3.42 -26.32
CA ARG A 186 14.97 4.12 -26.12
C ARG A 186 14.14 3.43 -25.03
N THR A 187 14.11 2.11 -25.01
CA THR A 187 13.43 1.32 -23.96
C THR A 187 14.14 1.50 -22.60
N ALA A 188 15.47 1.45 -22.55
CA ALA A 188 16.24 1.70 -21.33
C ALA A 188 16.06 3.12 -20.78
N LEU A 189 16.00 4.15 -21.63
CA LEU A 189 15.75 5.55 -21.23
C LEU A 189 14.32 5.74 -20.69
N ARG A 190 13.31 5.10 -21.31
CA ARG A 190 11.93 5.09 -20.81
C ARG A 190 11.84 4.40 -19.45
N ILE A 191 12.46 3.23 -19.29
CA ILE A 191 12.51 2.49 -18.02
C ILE A 191 13.24 3.32 -16.96
N ARG A 192 14.39 3.94 -17.26
CA ARG A 192 15.09 4.85 -16.33
C ARG A 192 14.20 5.99 -15.87
N LYS A 193 13.39 6.58 -16.76
CA LYS A 193 12.46 7.65 -16.41
C LYS A 193 11.31 7.14 -15.51
N ILE A 194 10.72 5.98 -15.85
CA ILE A 194 9.66 5.35 -15.04
C ILE A 194 10.20 4.97 -13.66
N MET A 195 11.38 4.34 -13.61
CA MET A 195 12.08 3.93 -12.39
C MET A 195 12.41 5.16 -11.54
N LYS A 196 13.01 6.22 -12.08
CA LYS A 196 13.31 7.45 -11.31
C LYS A 196 12.06 8.10 -10.71
N LEU A 197 10.89 7.94 -11.34
CA LEU A 197 9.62 8.47 -10.85
C LEU A 197 8.92 7.55 -9.84
N GLN A 198 9.17 6.23 -9.87
CA GLN A 198 8.43 5.24 -9.08
C GLN A 198 9.28 4.46 -8.07
N TRP A 199 10.62 4.58 -8.10
CA TRP A 199 11.52 3.76 -7.29
C TRP A 199 11.27 3.92 -5.80
N ARG A 200 10.99 5.16 -5.35
CA ARG A 200 10.65 5.42 -3.94
C ARG A 200 9.43 4.63 -3.49
N ASN A 201 8.38 4.64 -4.31
CA ASN A 201 7.14 3.98 -3.96
C ASN A 201 7.24 2.45 -4.09
N SER A 202 8.05 1.97 -5.05
CA SER A 202 8.45 0.56 -5.15
C SER A 202 9.20 0.09 -3.90
N LEU A 203 10.23 0.82 -3.47
CA LEU A 203 11.04 0.50 -2.30
C LEU A 203 10.21 0.45 -1.02
N ILE A 204 9.34 1.44 -0.81
CA ILE A 204 8.48 1.46 0.38
C ILE A 204 7.53 0.26 0.37
N THR A 205 6.97 -0.11 -0.80
CA THR A 205 6.10 -1.30 -0.92
C THR A 205 6.85 -2.59 -0.56
N VAL A 206 8.11 -2.75 -0.99
CA VAL A 206 8.95 -3.90 -0.59
C VAL A 206 9.12 -3.96 0.92
N VAL A 207 9.46 -2.82 1.55
CA VAL A 207 9.67 -2.74 3.00
C VAL A 207 8.40 -3.16 3.75
N ILE A 208 7.22 -2.68 3.33
CA ILE A 208 5.93 -3.04 3.93
C ILE A 208 5.64 -4.53 3.76
N LEU A 209 5.93 -5.12 2.60
CA LEU A 209 5.65 -6.55 2.40
C LEU A 209 6.58 -7.44 3.22
N VAL A 210 7.88 -7.11 3.30
CA VAL A 210 8.83 -7.81 4.17
C VAL A 210 8.39 -7.73 5.63
N TYR A 211 7.97 -6.54 6.04
CA TYR A 211 7.42 -6.28 7.36
C TYR A 211 6.21 -7.17 7.68
N VAL A 212 5.24 -7.23 6.76
CA VAL A 212 4.03 -8.03 6.95
C VAL A 212 4.36 -9.52 7.01
N CYS A 213 5.28 -10.02 6.17
CA CYS A 213 5.74 -11.40 6.24
C CYS A 213 6.39 -11.73 7.59
N PHE A 214 7.21 -10.81 8.12
CA PHE A 214 7.82 -10.99 9.44
C PHE A 214 6.77 -11.04 10.56
N LEU A 215 5.85 -10.07 10.58
CA LEU A 215 4.76 -10.06 11.57
C LEU A 215 3.92 -11.33 11.48
N ALA A 216 3.50 -11.73 10.28
CA ALA A 216 2.75 -12.94 10.06
C ALA A 216 3.50 -14.17 10.57
N GLY A 217 4.83 -14.25 10.35
CA GLY A 217 5.67 -15.32 10.86
C GLY A 217 5.69 -15.39 12.39
N VAL A 218 5.78 -14.25 13.08
CA VAL A 218 5.76 -14.20 14.56
C VAL A 218 4.36 -14.55 15.09
N PHE A 219 3.30 -13.98 14.52
CA PHE A 219 1.93 -14.24 14.96
C PHE A 219 1.47 -15.68 14.69
N MET A 220 2.00 -16.34 13.64
CA MET A 220 1.76 -17.77 13.41
C MET A 220 2.35 -18.70 14.49
N GLN A 221 3.30 -18.19 15.30
CA GLN A 221 3.85 -18.93 16.45
C GLN A 221 2.96 -18.82 17.69
N LEU A 222 2.05 -17.84 17.73
CA LEU A 222 1.09 -17.69 18.82
C LEU A 222 0.10 -18.87 18.77
N ARG A 223 -0.03 -19.57 19.89
CA ARG A 223 -1.02 -20.65 20.04
C ARG A 223 -2.05 -20.25 21.08
N GLN A 224 -3.20 -20.92 21.07
CA GLN A 224 -4.12 -20.80 22.20
C GLN A 224 -3.43 -21.31 23.47
N PHE A 225 -3.73 -20.69 24.62
CA PHE A 225 -3.16 -21.10 25.90
C PHE A 225 -3.36 -22.61 26.15
N HIS A 226 -4.50 -23.16 25.70
CA HIS A 226 -4.82 -24.58 25.83
C HIS A 226 -4.00 -25.54 24.93
N GLN A 227 -3.18 -25.04 24.00
CA GLN A 227 -2.32 -25.84 23.13
C GLN A 227 -0.86 -25.91 23.60
N TYR A 228 -0.48 -25.13 24.63
CA TYR A 228 0.84 -25.25 25.25
C TYR A 228 0.94 -26.49 26.14
N PRO A 229 2.15 -27.03 26.39
CA PRO A 229 2.33 -28.19 27.25
C PRO A 229 1.69 -27.98 28.62
N GLU A 230 0.94 -28.96 29.10
CA GLU A 230 0.21 -28.86 30.37
C GLU A 230 1.15 -28.61 31.56
N ALA A 231 2.31 -29.27 31.57
CA ALA A 231 3.33 -29.11 32.59
C ALA A 231 3.76 -27.65 32.79
N ASP A 232 4.03 -26.94 31.69
CA ASP A 232 4.49 -25.54 31.74
C ASP A 232 3.36 -24.61 32.24
N ARG A 233 2.12 -24.85 31.79
CA ARG A 233 0.95 -24.05 32.19
C ARG A 233 0.65 -24.19 33.67
N VAL A 234 0.61 -25.44 34.16
CA VAL A 234 0.30 -25.74 35.55
C VAL A 234 1.40 -25.18 36.45
N ALA A 235 2.68 -25.33 36.08
CA ALA A 235 3.78 -24.77 36.84
C ALA A 235 3.72 -23.23 36.93
N TRP A 236 3.36 -22.56 35.84
CA TRP A 236 3.16 -21.10 35.84
C TRP A 236 1.96 -20.66 36.70
N PHE A 237 0.83 -21.36 36.60
CA PHE A 237 -0.35 -21.08 37.43
C PHE A 237 -0.09 -21.31 38.93
N GLN A 238 0.59 -22.39 39.29
CA GLN A 238 0.98 -22.68 40.67
C GLN A 238 1.96 -21.62 41.22
N CYS A 239 2.86 -21.11 40.37
CA CYS A 239 3.74 -20.01 40.75
C CYS A 239 2.94 -18.73 41.04
N LEU A 240 1.93 -18.43 40.23
CA LEU A 240 1.07 -17.25 40.43
C LEU A 240 0.26 -17.33 41.72
N GLU A 241 -0.31 -18.51 42.01
CA GLU A 241 -1.05 -18.77 43.24
C GLU A 241 -0.15 -18.59 44.48
N SER A 242 1.02 -19.23 44.49
CA SER A 242 1.98 -19.14 45.60
C SER A 242 2.60 -17.74 45.78
N SER A 243 2.70 -16.97 44.70
CA SER A 243 3.25 -15.60 44.72
C SER A 243 2.19 -14.52 44.95
N ASN A 244 0.95 -14.91 45.30
CA ASN A 244 -0.18 -14.00 45.54
C ASN A 244 -0.41 -13.04 44.36
N GLY A 245 -0.28 -13.57 43.13
CA GLY A 245 -0.46 -12.81 41.87
C GLY A 245 0.76 -12.02 41.39
N ASN A 246 1.93 -12.14 42.02
CA ASN A 246 3.13 -11.40 41.58
C ASN A 246 3.75 -11.99 40.30
N LYS A 247 3.40 -11.43 39.15
CA LYS A 247 3.84 -11.86 37.80
C LYS A 247 5.35 -11.83 37.59
N ALA A 248 6.07 -10.93 38.28
CA ALA A 248 7.51 -10.77 38.08
C ALA A 248 8.31 -12.01 38.57
N LYS A 249 7.84 -12.65 39.64
CA LYS A 249 8.49 -13.86 40.18
C LYS A 249 8.29 -15.10 39.29
N CYS A 250 7.22 -15.12 38.52
CA CYS A 250 6.81 -16.24 37.67
C CYS A 250 7.13 -16.02 36.18
N LEU A 251 7.80 -14.92 35.85
CA LEU A 251 8.14 -14.58 34.46
C LEU A 251 9.06 -15.63 33.82
N SER A 252 9.98 -16.21 34.60
CA SER A 252 10.89 -17.27 34.17
C SER A 252 10.16 -18.52 33.66
N LEU A 253 9.03 -18.88 34.30
CA LEU A 253 8.17 -20.00 33.91
C LEU A 253 7.23 -19.65 32.74
N ALA A 254 7.07 -18.36 32.45
CA ALA A 254 6.25 -17.88 31.34
C ALA A 254 7.00 -17.86 29.98
N LEU A 255 8.34 -17.92 29.99
CA LEU A 255 9.15 -17.93 28.75
C LEU A 255 8.78 -19.04 27.74
N PRO A 256 8.51 -20.29 28.13
CA PRO A 256 8.04 -21.32 27.19
C PRO A 256 6.58 -21.12 26.75
N LEU A 257 5.82 -20.31 27.48
CA LEU A 257 4.40 -20.03 27.27
C LEU A 257 4.22 -18.73 26.47
N GLY A 258 4.66 -18.71 25.22
CA GLY A 258 4.42 -17.57 24.33
C GLY A 258 5.57 -17.26 23.39
N PRO A 259 5.49 -16.11 22.68
CA PRO A 259 6.57 -15.60 21.86
C PRO A 259 7.73 -15.10 22.74
N THR A 260 8.95 -15.25 22.24
CA THR A 260 10.17 -14.85 22.97
C THR A 260 10.23 -13.34 23.16
N GLU A 261 10.84 -12.88 24.26
CA GLU A 261 11.08 -11.46 24.54
C GLU A 261 11.67 -10.67 23.35
N PRO A 262 12.72 -11.14 22.64
CA PRO A 262 13.26 -10.44 21.48
C PRO A 262 12.28 -10.36 20.31
N GLN A 263 11.42 -11.36 20.11
CA GLN A 263 10.37 -11.30 19.08
C GLN A 263 9.33 -10.24 19.42
N LEU A 264 8.95 -10.14 20.69
CA LEU A 264 8.01 -9.12 21.16
C LEU A 264 8.60 -7.72 20.95
N ILE A 265 9.85 -7.49 21.39
CA ILE A 265 10.56 -6.23 21.17
C ILE A 265 10.66 -5.92 19.67
N ALA A 266 11.00 -6.90 18.84
CA ALA A 266 11.06 -6.73 17.39
C ALA A 266 9.70 -6.28 16.84
N VAL A 267 8.60 -6.94 17.21
CA VAL A 267 7.24 -6.56 16.79
C VAL A 267 6.88 -5.14 17.24
N LEU A 268 7.23 -4.73 18.47
CA LEU A 268 6.97 -3.38 18.96
C LEU A 268 7.76 -2.32 18.17
N VAL A 269 9.07 -2.53 17.97
CA VAL A 269 9.92 -1.62 17.19
C VAL A 269 9.42 -1.50 15.76
N LEU A 270 9.05 -2.64 15.18
CA LEU A 270 8.44 -2.72 13.87
C LEU A 270 7.11 -1.95 13.83
N LEU A 271 6.25 -2.08 14.83
CA LEU A 271 5.00 -1.33 14.92
C LEU A 271 5.24 0.18 14.93
N VAL A 272 6.22 0.67 15.69
CA VAL A 272 6.61 2.10 15.68
C VAL A 272 7.16 2.52 14.32
N LEU A 273 8.00 1.69 13.70
CA LEU A 273 8.53 1.94 12.36
C LEU A 273 7.42 2.00 11.30
N SER A 274 6.35 1.22 11.44
CA SER A 274 5.23 1.24 10.50
C SER A 274 4.52 2.61 10.45
N GLY A 275 4.36 3.26 11.61
CA GLY A 275 3.78 4.60 11.70
C GLY A 275 4.67 5.67 11.06
N THR A 276 5.99 5.57 11.23
CA THR A 276 6.94 6.50 10.59
C THR A 276 7.04 6.27 9.07
N LEU A 277 6.93 5.01 8.63
CA LEU A 277 6.86 4.65 7.20
C LEU A 277 5.57 5.14 6.54
N ALA A 278 4.45 5.16 7.27
CA ALA A 278 3.21 5.77 6.78
C ALA A 278 3.42 7.26 6.49
N ILE A 279 4.02 8.01 7.42
CA ILE A 279 4.38 9.43 7.21
C ILE A 279 5.27 9.59 5.97
N ALA A 280 6.26 8.71 5.78
CA ALA A 280 7.10 8.72 4.58
C ALA A 280 6.30 8.44 3.29
N PHE A 281 5.26 7.59 3.35
CA PHE A 281 4.35 7.34 2.24
C PHE A 281 3.50 8.58 1.89
N PHE A 282 2.99 9.26 2.92
CA PHE A 282 2.22 10.50 2.79
C PHE A 282 3.09 11.70 2.38
N TYR A 283 4.38 11.70 2.70
CA TYR A 283 5.26 12.82 2.43
C TYR A 283 5.52 13.00 0.93
N ARG A 284 4.82 13.97 0.35
CA ARG A 284 5.07 14.49 -0.99
C ARG A 284 5.47 15.95 -0.88
N ALA A 285 6.68 16.28 -1.32
CA ALA A 285 7.17 17.67 -1.32
C ALA A 285 6.26 18.63 -2.10
N SER A 286 5.45 18.13 -3.04
CA SER A 286 4.42 18.93 -3.72
C SER A 286 3.25 19.30 -2.81
N MET A 287 2.89 18.45 -1.84
CA MET A 287 1.85 18.75 -0.86
C MET A 287 2.35 19.77 0.17
N LEU A 288 3.60 19.65 0.63
CA LEU A 288 4.18 20.66 1.52
C LEU A 288 4.19 22.04 0.85
N ARG A 289 4.57 22.12 -0.43
CA ARG A 289 4.49 23.36 -1.21
C ARG A 289 3.05 23.88 -1.35
N ALA A 290 2.08 23.00 -1.58
CA ALA A 290 0.66 23.38 -1.67
C ALA A 290 0.12 23.92 -0.33
N TRP A 291 0.46 23.27 0.79
CA TRP A 291 0.12 23.75 2.14
C TRP A 291 0.77 25.09 2.44
N ILE A 292 2.05 25.28 2.08
CA ILE A 292 2.74 26.57 2.24
C ILE A 292 2.07 27.65 1.38
N CYS A 293 1.70 27.36 0.13
CA CYS A 293 0.96 28.31 -0.71
C CYS A 293 -0.42 28.65 -0.14
N LEU A 294 -1.13 27.66 0.40
CA LEU A 294 -2.44 27.84 1.04
C LEU A 294 -2.34 28.74 2.28
N VAL A 295 -1.37 28.49 3.15
CA VAL A 295 -1.10 29.31 4.36
C VAL A 295 -0.65 30.72 3.99
N LYS A 296 0.08 30.88 2.88
CA LYS A 296 0.51 32.19 2.36
C LYS A 296 -0.54 32.92 1.52
N GLY A 297 -1.74 32.35 1.33
CA GLY A 297 -2.80 32.95 0.51
C GLY A 297 -2.43 33.15 -0.97
N GLN A 298 -1.39 32.48 -1.47
CA GLN A 298 -0.95 32.62 -2.86
C GLN A 298 -1.78 31.70 -3.77
N PRO A 299 -2.24 32.19 -4.95
CA PRO A 299 -2.90 31.32 -5.91
C PRO A 299 -1.96 30.19 -6.31
N TYR A 300 -2.44 28.95 -6.21
CA TYR A 300 -1.68 27.77 -6.60
C TYR A 300 -1.20 27.93 -8.05
N PRO A 301 0.11 27.88 -8.34
CA PRO A 301 0.58 27.85 -9.70
C PRO A 301 0.17 26.51 -10.30
N VAL A 302 -0.97 26.50 -11.00
CA VAL A 302 -1.33 25.41 -11.91
C VAL A 302 -0.22 25.37 -12.95
N ASN A 303 0.76 24.49 -12.75
CA ASN A 303 1.76 24.22 -13.77
C ASN A 303 1.01 23.75 -15.02
N ARG A 304 0.90 24.66 -15.99
CA ARG A 304 0.23 24.53 -17.29
C ARG A 304 0.99 23.52 -18.17
N MET A 305 1.10 22.27 -17.73
CA MET A 305 1.87 21.24 -18.43
C MET A 305 0.98 20.29 -19.25
N SER A 306 -0.33 20.51 -19.34
CA SER A 306 -1.26 19.66 -20.09
C SER A 306 -2.07 20.35 -21.19
N PHE A 307 -2.01 21.68 -21.34
CA PHE A 307 -2.79 22.37 -22.38
C PHE A 307 -2.04 22.57 -23.71
N SER A 308 -0.71 22.37 -23.74
CA SER A 308 0.08 22.57 -24.96
C SER A 308 -0.03 21.42 -25.97
N GLN A 309 -0.52 20.24 -25.58
CA GLN A 309 -0.65 19.10 -26.50
C GLN A 309 -1.98 19.05 -27.25
N SER A 310 -3.06 19.67 -26.74
CA SER A 310 -4.29 19.85 -27.52
C SER A 310 -4.19 21.01 -28.51
N GLN A 311 -3.45 22.07 -28.15
CA GLN A 311 -3.30 23.25 -29.01
C GLN A 311 -2.28 23.05 -30.14
N SER A 312 -1.27 22.18 -29.98
CA SER A 312 -0.37 21.83 -31.09
C SER A 312 -1.01 20.88 -32.11
N ARG A 313 -2.00 20.09 -31.69
CA ARG A 313 -2.77 19.23 -32.60
C ARG A 313 -3.82 20.01 -33.41
N SER A 314 -4.35 21.11 -32.88
CA SER A 314 -5.24 22.02 -33.63
C SER A 314 -4.48 23.01 -34.53
N ARG A 315 -3.23 23.39 -34.19
CA ARG A 315 -2.39 24.25 -35.03
C ARG A 315 -1.66 23.52 -36.15
N SER A 316 -1.46 22.21 -36.04
CA SER A 316 -0.84 21.38 -37.10
C SER A 316 -1.83 20.91 -38.17
N GLY A 317 -3.14 21.09 -37.97
CA GLY A 317 -4.17 20.82 -38.99
C GLY A 317 -4.59 22.05 -39.79
N ARG A 318 -3.88 23.18 -39.64
CA ARG A 318 -4.23 24.48 -40.25
C ARG A 318 -3.01 25.15 -40.90
N ARG A 319 -2.21 24.35 -41.60
CA ARG A 319 -1.06 24.82 -42.39
C ARG A 319 -1.00 24.05 -43.72
N GLY A 320 -2.09 24.17 -44.46
CA GLY A 320 -2.25 23.85 -45.87
C GLY A 320 -3.40 24.73 -46.35
N ASP A 321 -3.18 25.47 -47.43
CA ASP A 321 -4.06 26.47 -48.03
C ASP A 321 -4.30 27.77 -47.28
N VAL A 322 -3.46 28.77 -47.60
CA VAL A 322 -3.91 30.14 -47.82
C VAL A 322 -3.21 30.67 -49.07
N SER A 323 -3.87 30.48 -50.22
CA SER A 323 -3.73 31.34 -51.39
C SER A 323 -5.12 31.49 -52.00
N ASP A 324 -5.52 32.73 -52.25
CA ASP A 324 -6.69 33.16 -53.03
C ASP A 324 -8.09 32.82 -52.51
N PHE A 325 -8.82 33.82 -51.99
CA PHE A 325 -9.83 34.54 -52.80
C PHE A 325 -10.51 35.65 -51.99
N THR A 326 -10.74 36.75 -52.68
CA THR A 326 -11.43 37.98 -52.30
C THR A 326 -12.95 37.82 -52.23
N HIS A 327 -13.59 38.80 -51.54
CA HIS A 327 -14.99 39.23 -51.67
C HIS A 327 -16.12 38.35 -51.08
N SER A 328 -16.77 38.82 -50.00
CA SER A 328 -18.09 39.50 -50.06
C SER A 328 -18.72 39.66 -48.67
N SER A 329 -19.34 40.82 -48.51
CA SER A 329 -20.21 41.31 -47.45
C SER A 329 -21.41 40.41 -47.12
N GLY A 330 -21.84 40.41 -45.85
CA GLY A 330 -23.13 39.86 -45.43
C GLY A 330 -23.35 39.91 -43.91
N GLN A 331 -24.22 40.82 -43.49
CA GLN A 331 -24.76 40.98 -42.13
C GLN A 331 -25.38 39.68 -41.56
N PHE A 332 -25.25 39.43 -40.25
CA PHE A 332 -26.42 39.19 -39.40
C PHE A 332 -26.10 39.34 -37.90
N SER A 333 -26.94 40.11 -37.22
CA SER A 333 -26.92 40.44 -35.80
C SER A 333 -27.50 39.32 -34.92
N GLN A 334 -27.30 39.50 -33.60
CA GLN A 334 -28.27 39.18 -32.54
C GLN A 334 -28.41 37.69 -32.14
N PHE A 335 -27.99 37.34 -30.92
CA PHE A 335 -28.94 37.07 -29.84
C PHE A 335 -28.27 37.02 -28.47
N ASP A 336 -28.89 37.76 -27.56
CA ASP A 336 -28.54 37.98 -26.17
C ASP A 336 -29.06 36.87 -25.24
N SER A 337 -28.30 36.65 -24.16
CA SER A 337 -28.74 36.64 -22.76
C SER A 337 -30.02 35.89 -22.36
N TYR A 338 -29.90 34.89 -21.45
CA TYR A 338 -30.83 34.71 -20.31
C TYR A 338 -30.17 33.86 -19.20
N SER A 339 -29.77 34.50 -18.11
CA SER A 339 -29.60 33.89 -16.79
C SER A 339 -30.63 34.53 -15.85
N MET A 340 -31.48 33.71 -15.25
CA MET A 340 -32.49 34.14 -14.28
C MET A 340 -32.04 33.74 -12.88
N THR A 341 -31.87 34.74 -12.01
CA THR A 341 -31.68 34.62 -10.57
C THR A 341 -33.00 34.76 -9.82
N LYS A 342 -33.20 33.86 -8.85
CA LYS A 342 -33.85 33.98 -7.53
C LYS A 342 -35.26 34.61 -7.41
N GLY A 343 -36.16 33.80 -6.84
CA GLY A 343 -37.14 34.18 -5.81
C GLY A 343 -36.98 33.21 -4.64
#